data_AF-A0A7C4V8I8-F1
#
_entry.id   AF-A0A7C4V8I8-F1
#
_cell.length_a   1.000
_cell.length_b   1.000
_cell.length_c   1.000
_cell.angle_alpha   90.00
_cell.angle_beta   90.00
_cell.angle_gamma   90.00
#
_symmetry.space_group_name_H-M   'P 1'
#
loop_
_entity.id
_entity.type
_entity.pdbx_description
1 polymer ?
#
loop_
_entity_poly.entity_id
_entity_poly.type
_entity_poly.pdbx_seq_one_letter_code
_entity_poly.pdbx_strand_id
1 'polypeptide(L)'
;NAAFLNFLASHDGIGLRPVEGILPPGEVAFLVERTLAHGGEVSYRDAPGGPAPYELNTTWYDALNPPGTPEALGVRRLLASHAILLALAGLPAVYVHALFGTPNWREGYEKSGEKRKLNRRKFREAEVEAWLADPGSRARRILEGLKARLGLKARHPAFRPTAPQRVLDLSAGLFAVERGADEERALVVVNVSGAPQPLKLEEGWRDARTGAPAASTLVLEPYADLWLTRGET
;
A
#
# COMPACT_ATOMS: atom_id res chain seq x y z
N ASN A 1 22.75 13.25 -6.36
CA ASN A 1 21.29 13.01 -6.42
C ASN A 1 20.86 12.16 -5.25
N ALA A 2 19.89 12.63 -4.48
CA ALA A 2 19.25 11.87 -3.40
C ALA A 2 17.79 11.56 -3.81
N ALA A 3 17.27 10.43 -3.38
CA ALA A 3 15.87 10.03 -3.59
C ALA A 3 15.32 9.41 -2.30
N PHE A 4 14.02 9.54 -2.08
CA PHE A 4 13.34 8.86 -0.97
C PHE A 4 13.37 7.33 -1.18
N LEU A 5 13.47 6.59 -0.08
CA LEU A 5 13.14 5.17 -0.04
C LEU A 5 11.75 5.03 0.59
N ASN A 6 10.75 4.73 -0.23
CA ASN A 6 9.38 4.58 0.22
C ASN A 6 9.12 3.12 0.60
N PHE A 7 8.47 2.87 1.72
CA PHE A 7 8.06 1.52 2.13
C PHE A 7 6.81 1.61 3.01
N LEU A 8 6.03 0.52 3.05
CA LEU A 8 4.83 0.41 3.90
C LEU A 8 5.07 -0.45 5.14
N ALA A 9 6.05 -1.37 5.07
CA ALA A 9 6.42 -2.25 6.16
C ALA A 9 7.91 -2.54 6.11
N SER A 10 8.46 -2.94 7.25
CA SER A 10 9.84 -3.38 7.38
C SER A 10 9.91 -4.54 8.37
N HIS A 11 11.11 -4.89 8.81
CA HIS A 11 11.28 -5.84 9.91
C HIS A 11 10.86 -5.25 11.25
N ASP A 12 10.81 -3.93 11.41
CA ASP A 12 10.25 -3.27 12.59
C ASP A 12 8.73 -3.13 12.47
N GLY A 13 8.08 -2.72 13.57
CA GLY A 13 6.66 -2.37 13.50
C GLY A 13 6.44 -1.03 12.78
N ILE A 14 5.18 -0.69 12.55
CA ILE A 14 4.79 0.56 11.92
C ILE A 14 4.96 1.67 12.96
N GLY A 15 5.94 2.53 12.76
CA GLY A 15 6.24 3.63 13.68
C GLY A 15 5.16 4.71 13.67
N LEU A 16 4.76 5.16 14.86
CA LEU A 16 3.79 6.24 15.06
C LEU A 16 4.44 7.61 15.24
N ARG A 17 5.76 7.65 15.39
CA ARG A 17 6.52 8.90 15.49
C ARG A 17 6.37 9.85 14.31
N PRO A 18 6.41 9.38 13.04
CA PRO A 18 6.31 10.27 11.89
C PRO A 18 4.96 10.98 11.76
N VAL A 19 3.91 10.50 12.43
CA VAL A 19 2.58 11.11 12.39
C VAL A 19 2.32 12.09 13.53
N GLU A 20 3.26 12.25 14.48
CA GLU A 20 3.16 13.24 15.54
C GLU A 20 3.12 14.66 14.95
N GLY A 21 2.09 15.43 15.30
CA GLY A 21 1.87 16.78 14.75
C GLY A 21 1.23 16.81 13.35
N ILE A 22 1.02 15.64 12.73
CA ILE A 22 0.26 15.49 11.48
C ILE A 22 -1.15 14.99 11.78
N LEU A 23 -1.26 13.91 12.56
CA LEU A 23 -2.55 13.32 12.93
C LEU A 23 -3.00 13.80 14.32
N PRO A 24 -4.29 14.14 14.50
CA PRO A 24 -4.86 14.38 15.81
C PRO A 24 -4.73 13.16 16.73
N PRO A 25 -4.66 13.33 18.06
CA PRO A 25 -4.54 12.22 19.00
C PRO A 25 -5.62 11.12 18.85
N GLY A 26 -6.86 11.51 18.51
CA GLY A 26 -7.95 10.57 18.26
C GLY A 26 -7.73 9.67 17.06
N GLU A 27 -7.05 10.14 16.01
CA GLU A 27 -6.71 9.32 14.84
C GLU A 27 -5.58 8.34 15.15
N VAL A 28 -4.60 8.74 15.96
CA VAL A 28 -3.56 7.82 16.47
C VAL A 28 -4.19 6.74 17.35
N ALA A 29 -5.11 7.10 18.24
CA ALA A 29 -5.86 6.15 19.06
C ALA A 29 -6.67 5.18 18.19
N PHE A 30 -7.33 5.67 17.14
CA PHE A 30 -8.03 4.83 16.17
C PHE A 30 -7.08 3.80 15.51
N LEU A 31 -5.87 4.19 15.09
CA LEU A 31 -4.90 3.25 14.52
C LEU A 31 -4.46 2.17 15.52
N VAL A 32 -4.29 2.54 16.78
CA VAL A 32 -3.98 1.62 17.89
C VAL A 32 -5.12 0.62 18.09
N GLU A 33 -6.34 1.11 18.25
CA GLU A 33 -7.54 0.28 18.46
C GLU A 33 -7.75 -0.70 17.29
N ARG A 34 -7.63 -0.22 16.05
CA ARG A 34 -7.72 -1.06 14.84
C ARG A 34 -6.65 -2.13 14.82
N THR A 35 -5.41 -1.79 15.16
CA THR A 35 -4.31 -2.77 15.20
C THR A 35 -4.61 -3.87 16.20
N LEU A 36 -5.03 -3.52 17.42
CA LEU A 36 -5.39 -4.50 18.46
C LEU A 36 -6.61 -5.34 18.05
N ALA A 37 -7.63 -4.73 17.44
CA ALA A 37 -8.81 -5.44 16.94
C ALA A 37 -8.46 -6.40 15.78
N HIS A 38 -7.41 -6.12 15.02
CA HIS A 38 -6.88 -7.02 14.00
C HIS A 38 -5.93 -8.08 14.59
N GLY A 39 -5.74 -8.05 15.92
CA GLY A 39 -4.87 -8.91 16.69
C GLY A 39 -3.39 -8.69 16.41
N GLY A 40 -3.01 -7.46 16.07
CA GLY A 40 -1.65 -6.97 16.25
C GLY A 40 -1.40 -6.54 17.70
N GLU A 41 -0.20 -6.01 17.94
CA GLU A 41 0.29 -5.63 19.27
C GLU A 41 0.87 -4.21 19.24
N VAL A 42 0.84 -3.47 20.36
CA VAL A 42 1.37 -2.09 20.40
C VAL A 42 2.52 -1.99 21.39
N SER A 43 3.65 -1.45 20.94
CA SER A 43 4.75 -1.06 21.80
C SER A 43 4.54 0.38 22.26
N TYR A 44 4.78 0.62 23.54
CA TYR A 44 4.68 1.95 24.16
C TYR A 44 6.07 2.40 24.58
N ARG A 45 6.24 3.71 24.71
CA ARG A 45 7.42 4.35 25.27
C ARG A 45 7.01 5.24 26.42
N ASP A 46 7.97 5.58 27.27
CA ASP A 46 7.77 6.61 28.28
C ASP A 46 7.63 8.00 27.64
N ALA A 47 6.68 8.78 28.14
CA ALA A 47 6.51 10.18 27.80
C ALA A 47 6.10 10.99 29.05
N PRO A 48 6.30 12.32 29.07
CA PRO A 48 6.01 13.14 30.25
C PRO A 48 4.56 13.05 30.77
N GLY A 49 3.60 12.69 29.92
CA GLY A 49 2.18 12.50 30.27
C GLY A 49 1.76 11.03 30.50
N GLY A 50 2.71 10.11 30.63
CA GLY A 50 2.47 8.66 30.70
C GLY A 50 2.83 7.93 29.40
N PRO A 51 2.70 6.59 29.37
CA PRO A 51 3.09 5.79 28.22
C PRO A 51 2.36 6.21 26.93
N ALA A 52 3.12 6.49 25.87
CA ALA A 52 2.59 6.86 24.56
C ALA A 52 2.81 5.74 23.54
N PRO A 53 1.85 5.46 22.65
CA PRO A 53 2.00 4.44 21.63
C PRO A 53 3.14 4.84 20.67
N TYR A 54 4.04 3.90 20.42
CA TYR A 54 5.27 4.15 19.66
C TYR A 54 5.30 3.37 18.34
N GLU A 55 4.85 2.11 18.37
CA GLU A 55 4.99 1.19 17.26
C GLU A 55 3.82 0.19 17.22
N LEU A 56 3.21 0.04 16.04
CA LEU A 56 2.18 -0.96 15.76
C LEU A 56 2.86 -2.22 15.19
N ASN A 57 2.76 -3.34 15.91
CA ASN A 57 3.34 -4.61 15.55
C ASN A 57 2.26 -5.48 14.89
N THR A 58 2.28 -5.51 13.56
CA THR A 58 1.38 -6.31 12.74
C THR A 58 2.00 -6.47 11.35
N THR A 59 1.60 -7.47 10.57
CA THR A 59 1.85 -7.47 9.13
C THR A 59 1.03 -6.37 8.47
N TRP A 60 1.52 -5.84 7.35
CA TRP A 60 0.78 -4.84 6.59
C TRP A 60 -0.56 -5.39 6.05
N TYR A 61 -0.59 -6.70 5.72
CA TYR A 61 -1.82 -7.34 5.27
C TYR A 61 -2.90 -7.30 6.36
N ASP A 62 -2.58 -7.69 7.60
CA ASP A 62 -3.55 -7.65 8.69
C ASP A 62 -3.80 -6.22 9.19
N ALA A 63 -2.86 -5.28 9.06
CA ALA A 63 -3.12 -3.87 9.33
C ALA A 63 -4.29 -3.32 8.50
N LEU A 64 -4.39 -3.73 7.24
CA LEU A 64 -5.46 -3.33 6.32
C LEU A 64 -6.74 -4.17 6.45
N ASN A 65 -6.65 -5.37 7.03
CA ASN A 65 -7.70 -6.39 6.93
C ASN A 65 -8.08 -6.93 8.31
N PRO A 66 -9.27 -6.57 8.85
CA PRO A 66 -9.77 -7.19 10.07
C PRO A 66 -9.98 -8.70 9.88
N PRO A 67 -9.94 -9.49 10.97
CA PRO A 67 -10.31 -10.90 10.98
C PRO A 67 -11.66 -11.13 10.28
N GLY A 68 -11.73 -12.19 9.48
CA GLY A 68 -12.92 -12.50 8.67
C GLY A 68 -13.06 -11.70 7.37
N THR A 69 -12.12 -10.81 7.03
CA THR A 69 -12.13 -10.14 5.72
C THR A 69 -12.08 -11.18 4.59
N PRO A 70 -13.00 -11.12 3.60
CA PRO A 70 -12.93 -11.99 2.44
C PRO A 70 -11.59 -11.83 1.72
N GLU A 71 -10.94 -12.93 1.37
CA GLU A 71 -9.57 -12.90 0.84
C GLU A 71 -9.43 -11.99 -0.39
N ALA A 72 -10.39 -12.06 -1.31
CA ALA A 72 -10.41 -11.22 -2.51
C ALA A 72 -10.46 -9.71 -2.19
N LEU A 73 -11.11 -9.31 -1.09
CA LEU A 73 -11.09 -7.93 -0.62
C LEU A 73 -9.74 -7.58 -0.01
N GLY A 74 -9.14 -8.48 0.78
CA GLY A 74 -7.83 -8.25 1.37
C GLY A 74 -6.71 -8.13 0.34
N VAL A 75 -6.77 -8.94 -0.73
CA VAL A 75 -5.88 -8.81 -1.90
C VAL A 75 -6.02 -7.43 -2.54
N ARG A 76 -7.27 -6.97 -2.80
CA ARG A 76 -7.52 -5.65 -3.39
C ARG A 76 -6.97 -4.51 -2.53
N ARG A 77 -7.23 -4.52 -1.22
CA ARG A 77 -6.71 -3.51 -0.28
C ARG A 77 -5.19 -3.43 -0.27
N LEU A 78 -4.51 -4.59 -0.25
CA LEU A 78 -3.05 -4.61 -0.27
C LEU A 78 -2.50 -4.09 -1.61
N LEU A 79 -3.11 -4.46 -2.73
CA LEU A 79 -2.70 -3.95 -4.05
C LEU A 79 -2.95 -2.45 -4.18
N ALA A 80 -4.06 -1.94 -3.65
CA ALA A 80 -4.37 -0.51 -3.61
C ALA A 80 -3.32 0.27 -2.81
N SER A 81 -2.98 -0.19 -1.59
CA SER A 81 -1.94 0.48 -0.79
C SER A 81 -0.58 0.47 -1.49
N HIS A 82 -0.24 -0.62 -2.19
CA HIS A 82 1.01 -0.69 -2.94
C HIS A 82 0.99 0.11 -4.23
N ALA A 83 -0.17 0.34 -4.85
CA ALA A 83 -0.28 1.26 -5.97
C ALA A 83 0.13 2.68 -5.54
N ILE A 84 -0.30 3.13 -4.35
CA ILE A 84 0.16 4.39 -3.73
C ILE A 84 1.67 4.38 -3.55
N LEU A 85 2.23 3.36 -2.90
CA LEU A 85 3.68 3.21 -2.68
C LEU A 85 4.48 3.33 -3.99
N LEU A 86 4.04 2.64 -5.04
CA LEU A 86 4.74 2.57 -6.33
C LEU A 86 4.61 3.86 -7.13
N ALA A 87 3.52 4.61 -6.96
CA ALA A 87 3.26 5.85 -7.69
C ALA A 87 4.09 7.04 -7.16
N LEU A 88 4.50 7.01 -5.88
CA LEU A 88 5.23 8.12 -5.26
C LEU A 88 6.66 8.30 -5.83
N ALA A 89 7.16 9.54 -5.75
CA ALA A 89 8.53 9.90 -6.06
C ALA A 89 9.51 9.23 -5.09
N GLY A 90 10.62 8.72 -5.60
CA GLY A 90 11.54 7.86 -4.87
C GLY A 90 11.58 6.40 -5.35
N LEU A 91 12.38 5.61 -4.65
CA LEU A 91 12.55 4.17 -4.83
C LEU A 91 11.60 3.42 -3.90
N PRO A 92 10.76 2.49 -4.39
CA PRO A 92 9.93 1.67 -3.53
C PRO A 92 10.71 0.46 -3.00
N ALA A 93 10.59 0.20 -1.71
CA ALA A 93 11.00 -1.05 -1.07
C ALA A 93 9.76 -1.84 -0.63
N VAL A 94 9.64 -3.06 -1.13
CA VAL A 94 8.54 -3.97 -0.80
C VAL A 94 9.04 -5.03 0.16
N TYR A 95 8.47 -5.08 1.35
CA TYR A 95 8.84 -6.07 2.36
C TYR A 95 8.31 -7.46 1.99
N VAL A 96 9.11 -8.51 2.23
CA VAL A 96 8.82 -9.87 1.75
C VAL A 96 7.45 -10.40 2.19
N HIS A 97 6.99 -10.07 3.40
CA HIS A 97 5.67 -10.46 3.90
C HIS A 97 4.51 -9.86 3.07
N ALA A 98 4.71 -8.69 2.49
CA ALA A 98 3.74 -8.05 1.61
C ALA A 98 3.68 -8.73 0.24
N LEU A 99 4.76 -9.36 -0.24
CA LEU A 99 4.75 -10.10 -1.52
C LEU A 99 3.78 -11.27 -1.51
N PHE A 100 3.55 -11.86 -0.33
CA PHE A 100 2.67 -13.03 -0.16
C PHE A 100 1.39 -12.72 0.63
N GLY A 101 1.24 -11.48 1.11
CA GLY A 101 0.11 -11.07 1.95
C GLY A 101 -0.03 -11.91 3.20
N THR A 102 1.06 -12.19 3.91
CA THR A 102 1.02 -13.09 5.07
C THR A 102 0.30 -12.45 6.25
N PRO A 103 -0.52 -13.21 7.01
CA PRO A 103 -1.11 -12.73 8.25
C PRO A 103 -0.08 -12.67 9.38
N ASN A 104 -0.48 -12.09 10.49
CA ASN A 104 0.25 -12.05 11.75
C ASN A 104 0.69 -13.45 12.20
N TRP A 105 1.99 -13.62 12.47
CA TRP A 105 2.55 -14.87 12.98
C TRP A 105 2.39 -14.97 14.50
N ARG A 106 1.15 -15.27 14.93
CA ARG A 106 0.79 -15.39 16.36
C ARG A 106 1.65 -16.38 17.12
N GLU A 107 1.84 -17.58 16.55
CA GLU A 107 2.68 -18.62 17.16
C GLU A 107 4.11 -18.13 17.47
N GLY A 108 4.70 -17.33 16.59
CA GLY A 108 6.04 -16.78 16.81
C GLY A 108 6.09 -15.75 17.92
N TYR A 109 5.03 -14.95 18.06
CA TYR A 109 4.88 -14.02 19.17
C TYR A 109 4.65 -14.76 20.49
N GLU A 110 3.70 -15.69 20.54
CA GLU A 110 3.36 -16.47 21.75
C GLU A 110 4.57 -17.23 22.31
N LYS A 111 5.44 -17.78 21.44
CA LYS A 111 6.64 -18.52 21.85
C LYS A 111 7.77 -17.64 22.38
N SER A 112 7.84 -16.37 21.99
CA SER A 112 8.99 -15.51 22.27
C SER A 112 8.68 -14.32 23.18
N GLY A 113 7.42 -13.89 23.25
CA GLY A 113 7.02 -12.62 23.85
C GLY A 113 7.39 -11.38 23.03
N GLU A 114 8.09 -11.53 21.90
CA GLU A 114 8.53 -10.41 21.06
C GLU A 114 7.43 -9.99 20.08
N LYS A 115 6.78 -8.84 20.33
CA LYS A 115 5.67 -8.32 19.50
C LYS A 115 6.00 -8.25 18.00
N ARG A 116 7.22 -7.84 17.65
CA ARG A 116 7.67 -7.74 16.24
C ARG A 116 7.68 -9.09 15.51
N LYS A 117 7.67 -10.24 16.21
CA LYS A 117 7.60 -11.56 15.57
C LYS A 117 6.35 -11.76 14.73
N LEU A 118 5.26 -11.04 15.03
CA LEU A 118 4.04 -11.04 14.21
C LEU A 118 4.34 -10.77 12.73
N ASN A 119 5.35 -9.94 12.41
CA ASN A 119 5.76 -9.57 11.06
C ASN A 119 7.17 -10.08 10.68
N ARG A 120 7.64 -11.18 11.28
CA ARG A 120 8.99 -11.74 11.05
C ARG A 120 9.01 -13.25 10.84
N ARG A 121 7.90 -13.86 10.41
CA ARG A 121 7.87 -15.32 10.14
C ARG A 121 8.93 -15.68 9.10
N LYS A 122 9.72 -16.69 9.43
CA LYS A 122 10.64 -17.30 8.47
C LYS A 122 9.87 -18.30 7.62
N PHE A 123 10.14 -18.27 6.32
CA PHE A 123 9.48 -19.14 5.37
C PHE A 123 10.34 -20.35 5.05
N ARG A 124 9.69 -21.49 4.81
CA ARG A 124 10.33 -22.62 4.13
C ARG A 124 10.15 -22.45 2.62
N GLU A 125 11.13 -22.86 1.84
CA GLU A 125 11.06 -22.73 0.38
C GLU A 125 9.85 -23.48 -0.20
N ALA A 126 9.68 -24.75 0.18
CA ALA A 126 8.59 -25.60 -0.29
C ALA A 126 7.18 -25.05 0.02
N GLU A 127 6.98 -24.31 1.13
CA GLU A 127 5.66 -23.70 1.39
C GLU A 127 5.40 -22.51 0.47
N VAL A 128 6.43 -21.71 0.17
CA VAL A 128 6.30 -20.57 -0.75
C VAL A 128 6.06 -21.08 -2.16
N GLU A 129 6.79 -22.10 -2.61
CA GLU A 129 6.58 -22.74 -3.90
C GLU A 129 5.15 -23.27 -4.04
N ALA A 130 4.63 -23.94 -3.01
CA ALA A 130 3.25 -24.44 -3.01
C ALA A 130 2.22 -23.29 -3.11
N TRP A 131 2.42 -22.18 -2.39
CA TRP A 131 1.55 -21.01 -2.52
C TRP A 131 1.61 -20.40 -3.93
N LEU A 132 2.79 -20.36 -4.55
CA LEU A 132 2.95 -19.75 -5.87
C LEU A 132 2.51 -20.67 -7.02
N ALA A 133 2.46 -21.98 -6.80
CA ALA A 133 1.97 -22.96 -7.77
C ALA A 133 0.45 -22.90 -7.94
N ASP A 134 -0.30 -22.49 -6.91
CA ASP A 134 -1.76 -22.32 -7.00
C ASP A 134 -2.13 -20.92 -7.54
N PRO A 135 -2.74 -20.81 -8.75
CA PRO A 135 -3.18 -19.54 -9.32
C PRO A 135 -4.27 -18.82 -8.49
N GLY A 136 -5.05 -19.59 -7.71
CA GLY A 136 -6.12 -19.07 -6.87
C GLY A 136 -5.62 -18.48 -5.55
N SER A 137 -4.38 -18.81 -5.14
CA SER A 137 -3.87 -18.43 -3.84
C SER A 137 -3.73 -16.92 -3.67
N ARG A 138 -3.96 -16.45 -2.44
CA ARG A 138 -3.67 -15.06 -2.03
C ARG A 138 -2.27 -14.61 -2.46
N ALA A 139 -1.26 -15.41 -2.18
CA ALA A 139 0.14 -15.06 -2.42
C ALA A 139 0.40 -14.86 -3.90
N ARG A 140 -0.10 -15.78 -4.75
CA ARG A 140 0.06 -15.69 -6.20
C ARG A 140 -0.65 -14.47 -6.78
N ARG A 141 -1.89 -14.21 -6.35
CA ARG A 141 -2.69 -13.05 -6.78
C ARG A 141 -2.03 -11.72 -6.39
N ILE A 142 -1.48 -11.63 -5.18
CA ILE A 142 -0.77 -10.43 -4.72
C ILE A 142 0.53 -10.25 -5.50
N LEU A 143 1.35 -11.29 -5.62
CA LEU A 143 2.64 -11.20 -6.32
C LEU A 143 2.47 -10.74 -7.77
N GLU A 144 1.54 -11.36 -8.51
CA GLU A 144 1.28 -10.97 -9.90
C GLU A 144 0.68 -9.56 -10.01
N GLY A 145 -0.19 -9.16 -9.07
CA GLY A 145 -0.70 -7.79 -8.99
C GLY A 145 0.39 -6.75 -8.74
N LEU A 146 1.34 -7.04 -7.84
CA LEU A 146 2.49 -6.17 -7.57
C LEU A 146 3.43 -6.11 -8.78
N LYS A 147 3.75 -7.25 -9.40
CA LYS A 147 4.57 -7.33 -10.62
C LYS A 147 3.98 -6.50 -11.77
N ALA A 148 2.66 -6.55 -11.97
CA ALA A 148 2.00 -5.75 -13.00
C ALA A 148 2.22 -4.25 -12.78
N ARG A 149 2.07 -3.75 -11.54
CA ARG A 149 2.25 -2.33 -11.20
C ARG A 149 3.73 -1.89 -11.24
N LEU A 150 4.63 -2.76 -10.79
CA LEU A 150 6.08 -2.54 -10.95
C LEU A 150 6.46 -2.46 -12.43
N GLY A 151 5.86 -3.29 -13.28
CA GLY A 151 6.02 -3.22 -14.73
C GLY A 151 5.60 -1.87 -15.30
N LEU A 152 4.46 -1.32 -14.87
CA LEU A 152 4.02 0.03 -15.26
C LEU A 152 5.02 1.10 -14.80
N LYS A 153 5.42 1.06 -13.52
CA LYS A 153 6.40 2.00 -12.96
C LYS A 153 7.73 1.97 -13.74
N ALA A 154 8.21 0.79 -14.12
CA ALA A 154 9.48 0.62 -14.81
C ALA A 154 9.44 1.10 -16.27
N ARG A 155 8.27 1.04 -16.93
CA ARG A 155 8.13 1.37 -18.35
C ARG A 155 8.00 2.87 -18.65
N HIS A 156 7.49 3.66 -17.70
CA HIS A 156 7.20 5.07 -17.98
C HIS A 156 8.19 6.03 -17.29
N PRO A 157 8.89 6.90 -18.06
CA PRO A 157 9.83 7.89 -17.52
C PRO A 157 9.24 8.82 -16.45
N ALA A 158 7.95 9.12 -16.52
CA ALA A 158 7.24 9.90 -15.51
C ALA A 158 7.39 9.34 -14.08
N PHE A 159 7.62 8.03 -13.91
CA PHE A 159 7.81 7.40 -12.60
C PHE A 159 9.26 7.30 -12.13
N ARG A 160 10.23 7.92 -12.84
CA ARG A 160 11.62 8.02 -12.39
C ARG A 160 11.67 8.54 -10.94
N PRO A 161 12.62 8.10 -10.11
CA PRO A 161 12.65 8.49 -8.69
C PRO A 161 12.70 10.01 -8.46
N THR A 162 13.35 10.75 -9.35
CA THR A 162 13.52 12.21 -9.30
C THR A 162 12.49 12.99 -10.12
N ALA A 163 11.60 12.31 -10.84
CA ALA A 163 10.58 13.00 -11.63
C ALA A 163 9.63 13.79 -10.72
N PRO A 164 9.23 15.02 -11.11
CA PRO A 164 8.32 15.85 -10.33
C PRO A 164 7.05 15.11 -9.93
N GLN A 165 6.44 15.56 -8.84
CA GLN A 165 5.23 14.98 -8.29
C GLN A 165 4.29 16.09 -7.82
N ARG A 166 2.99 15.90 -8.05
CA ARG A 166 1.92 16.72 -7.49
C ARG A 166 0.80 15.81 -6.98
N VAL A 167 0.47 15.91 -5.69
CA VAL A 167 -0.72 15.24 -5.13
C VAL A 167 -1.95 16.07 -5.52
N LEU A 168 -3.00 15.39 -5.99
CA LEU A 168 -4.24 16.04 -6.43
C LEU A 168 -5.31 15.83 -5.36
N ASP A 169 -6.05 16.91 -5.05
CA ASP A 169 -7.23 16.85 -4.20
C ASP A 169 -8.47 16.64 -5.07
N LEU A 170 -8.97 15.39 -5.12
CA LEU A 170 -10.12 15.00 -5.94
C LEU A 170 -11.36 14.77 -5.09
N SER A 171 -11.28 13.85 -4.13
CA SER A 171 -12.32 13.56 -3.15
C SER A 171 -11.74 12.78 -1.97
N ALA A 172 -12.45 12.75 -0.83
CA ALA A 172 -12.01 12.01 0.35
C ALA A 172 -11.82 10.48 0.13
N GLY A 173 -12.46 9.91 -0.90
CA GLY A 173 -12.34 8.49 -1.23
C GLY A 173 -11.25 8.15 -2.25
N LEU A 174 -10.59 9.15 -2.82
CA LEU A 174 -9.61 8.99 -3.90
C LEU A 174 -8.27 9.59 -3.49
N PHE A 175 -7.21 8.77 -3.50
CA PHE A 175 -5.85 9.27 -3.51
C PHE A 175 -5.40 9.44 -4.96
N ALA A 176 -4.87 10.61 -5.33
CA ALA A 176 -4.39 10.86 -6.68
C ALA A 176 -3.03 11.55 -6.69
N VAL A 177 -2.15 11.10 -7.57
CA VAL A 177 -0.82 11.66 -7.76
C VAL A 177 -0.47 11.76 -9.23
N GLU A 178 -0.10 12.96 -9.66
CA GLU A 178 0.48 13.24 -10.95
C GLU A 178 2.00 13.20 -10.85
N ARG A 179 2.65 12.59 -11.85
CA ARG A 179 4.09 12.38 -11.94
C ARG A 179 4.62 12.86 -13.29
N GLY A 180 5.86 13.33 -13.30
CA GLY A 180 6.52 13.85 -14.50
C GLY A 180 6.19 15.32 -14.77
N ALA A 181 6.57 15.79 -15.95
CA ALA A 181 6.39 17.17 -16.40
C ALA A 181 6.23 17.20 -17.93
N ASP A 182 5.75 18.32 -18.45
CA ASP A 182 5.69 18.60 -19.89
C ASP A 182 5.06 17.45 -20.70
N GLU A 183 5.83 16.87 -21.62
CA GLU A 183 5.41 15.83 -22.57
C GLU A 183 5.44 14.40 -21.98
N GLU A 184 5.91 14.19 -20.75
CA GLU A 184 5.95 12.88 -20.11
C GLU A 184 5.23 12.91 -18.75
N ARG A 185 3.90 12.78 -18.78
CA ARG A 185 3.06 12.80 -17.57
C ARG A 185 2.41 11.45 -17.29
N ALA A 186 2.27 11.14 -16.02
CA ALA A 186 1.46 10.04 -15.54
C ALA A 186 0.54 10.48 -14.41
N LEU A 187 -0.65 9.89 -14.34
CA LEU A 187 -1.61 10.08 -13.26
C LEU A 187 -1.96 8.72 -12.68
N VAL A 188 -1.79 8.56 -11.38
CA VAL A 188 -2.25 7.38 -10.65
C VAL A 188 -3.36 7.80 -9.70
N VAL A 189 -4.50 7.15 -9.81
CA VAL A 189 -5.66 7.35 -8.93
C VAL A 189 -5.99 6.03 -8.25
N VAL A 190 -6.12 6.04 -6.93
CA VAL A 190 -6.43 4.88 -6.10
C VAL A 190 -7.69 5.17 -5.29
N ASN A 191 -8.71 4.35 -5.44
CA ASN A 191 -9.85 4.39 -4.52
C ASN A 191 -9.43 3.78 -3.19
N VAL A 192 -9.44 4.57 -2.12
CA VAL A 192 -9.05 4.12 -0.77
C VAL A 192 -10.26 3.77 0.11
N SER A 193 -11.47 3.83 -0.47
CA SER A 193 -12.73 3.61 0.23
C SER A 193 -13.36 2.25 -0.08
N GLY A 194 -14.35 1.88 0.74
CA GLY A 194 -15.20 0.71 0.53
C GLY A 194 -16.35 0.91 -0.46
N ALA A 195 -16.47 2.09 -1.09
CA ALA A 195 -17.56 2.45 -2.00
C ALA A 195 -17.02 2.81 -3.39
N PRO A 196 -17.78 2.60 -4.47
CA PRO A 196 -17.43 3.13 -5.78
C PRO A 196 -17.29 4.65 -5.74
N GLN A 197 -16.26 5.18 -6.39
CA GLN A 197 -15.96 6.61 -6.40
C GLN A 197 -16.06 7.16 -7.83
N PRO A 198 -16.87 8.21 -8.07
CA PRO A 198 -16.90 8.86 -9.37
C PRO A 198 -15.58 9.62 -9.61
N LEU A 199 -15.08 9.55 -10.83
CA LEU A 199 -13.87 10.23 -11.27
C LEU A 199 -14.16 10.97 -12.57
N LYS A 200 -13.77 12.25 -12.60
CA LYS A 200 -13.74 13.06 -13.82
C LYS A 200 -12.29 13.32 -14.19
N LEU A 201 -11.96 13.14 -15.46
CA LEU A 201 -10.64 13.31 -16.01
C LEU A 201 -10.67 14.36 -17.12
N GLU A 202 -9.57 15.09 -17.25
CA GLU A 202 -9.29 15.84 -18.47
C GLU A 202 -9.18 14.88 -19.68
N GLU A 203 -9.37 15.40 -20.88
CA GLU A 203 -9.15 14.63 -22.09
C GLU A 203 -7.65 14.36 -22.34
N GLY A 204 -7.35 13.36 -23.17
CA GLY A 204 -5.98 13.06 -23.60
C GLY A 204 -5.21 12.07 -22.70
N TRP A 205 -5.79 11.59 -21.61
CA TRP A 205 -5.24 10.48 -20.84
C TRP A 205 -5.43 9.15 -21.56
N ARG A 206 -4.44 8.26 -21.46
CA ARG A 206 -4.49 6.88 -21.93
C ARG A 206 -4.22 5.93 -20.77
N ASP A 207 -4.90 4.78 -20.75
CA ASP A 207 -4.63 3.73 -19.77
C ASP A 207 -3.20 3.18 -19.99
N ALA A 208 -2.37 3.21 -18.95
CA ALA A 208 -0.96 2.83 -19.03
C ALA A 208 -0.75 1.33 -19.28
N ARG A 209 -1.77 0.49 -19.05
CA ARG A 209 -1.71 -0.97 -19.26
C ARG A 209 -2.08 -1.33 -20.70
N THR A 210 -3.05 -0.65 -21.28
CA THR A 210 -3.63 -1.01 -22.59
C THR A 210 -3.29 -0.02 -23.71
N GLY A 211 -2.91 1.22 -23.38
CA GLY A 211 -2.70 2.31 -24.34
C GLY A 211 -4.01 2.93 -24.88
N ALA A 212 -5.17 2.37 -24.51
CA ALA A 212 -6.47 2.86 -24.94
C ALA A 212 -6.77 4.24 -24.34
N PRO A 213 -7.48 5.12 -25.06
CA PRO A 213 -7.98 6.37 -24.50
C PRO A 213 -8.81 6.13 -23.25
N ALA A 214 -8.56 6.90 -22.19
CA ALA A 214 -9.36 6.85 -20.97
C ALA A 214 -10.65 7.65 -21.16
N ALA A 215 -11.75 7.16 -20.58
CA ALA A 215 -13.01 7.90 -20.54
C ALA A 215 -12.85 9.15 -19.66
N SER A 216 -13.46 10.27 -20.07
CA SER A 216 -13.45 11.53 -19.30
C SER A 216 -14.29 11.46 -18.03
N THR A 217 -15.22 10.51 -17.94
CA THR A 217 -15.98 10.20 -16.72
C THR A 217 -16.05 8.70 -16.54
N LEU A 218 -15.74 8.24 -15.34
CA LEU A 218 -15.75 6.83 -14.97
C LEU A 218 -16.00 6.66 -13.47
N VAL A 219 -16.26 5.43 -13.06
CA VAL A 219 -16.39 5.05 -11.64
C VAL A 219 -15.26 4.10 -11.30
N LEU A 220 -14.47 4.43 -10.27
CA LEU A 220 -13.47 3.53 -9.71
C LEU A 220 -14.10 2.66 -8.63
N GLU A 221 -14.08 1.35 -8.88
CA GLU A 221 -14.53 0.35 -7.90
C GLU A 221 -13.75 0.43 -6.58
N PRO A 222 -14.32 -0.06 -5.46
CA PRO A 222 -13.64 -0.09 -4.17
C PRO A 222 -12.24 -0.70 -4.26
N TYR A 223 -11.24 0.03 -3.78
CA TYR A 223 -9.83 -0.39 -3.77
C TYR A 223 -9.22 -0.65 -5.16
N ALA A 224 -9.80 -0.11 -6.23
CA ALA A 224 -9.22 -0.15 -7.57
C ALA A 224 -8.21 1.00 -7.77
N ASP A 225 -7.19 0.75 -8.61
CA ASP A 225 -6.20 1.74 -9.04
C ASP A 225 -6.14 1.88 -10.56
N LEU A 226 -6.21 3.14 -11.00
CA LEU A 226 -6.10 3.56 -12.38
C LEU A 226 -4.72 4.18 -12.61
N TRP A 227 -4.03 3.73 -13.66
CA TRP A 227 -2.73 4.27 -14.07
C TRP A 227 -2.89 4.84 -15.46
N LEU A 228 -2.64 6.12 -15.61
CA LEU A 228 -2.81 6.87 -16.84
C LEU A 228 -1.49 7.50 -17.25
N THR A 229 -1.29 7.64 -18.55
CA THR A 229 -0.17 8.36 -19.14
C THR A 229 -0.66 9.34 -20.20
N ARG A 230 0.07 10.43 -20.36
CA ARG A 230 -0.17 11.46 -21.37
C ARG A 230 1.19 11.98 -21.87
N GLY A 231 1.31 12.06 -23.19
CA GLY A 231 2.49 12.56 -23.90
C GLY A 231 2.22 12.66 -25.40
N GLU A 232 3.04 13.42 -26.12
CA GLU A 232 2.96 13.47 -27.59
C GLU A 232 3.41 12.12 -28.17
N THR A 233 2.68 11.63 -29.16
CA THR A 233 3.06 10.49 -30.01
C THR A 233 4.10 10.89 -31.03
#